data_AF-B8KQT0-F1
#
_entry.id   AF-B8KQT0-F1
#
_cell.length_a   1.000
_cell.length_b   1.000
_cell.length_c   1.000
_cell.angle_alpha   90.00
_cell.angle_beta   90.00
_cell.angle_gamma   90.00
#
_symmetry.space_group_name_H-M   'P 1'
#
loop_
_entity.id
_entity.type
_entity.pdbx_description
1 polymer ?
#
loop_
_entity_poly.entity_id
_entity_poly.type
_entity_poly.pdbx_seq_one_letter_code
_entity_poly.pdbx_strand_id
1 'polypeptide(L)'
;MDAALAAGVFGQQVSIVFWGDGVASLFADLEPPEGQRHIGKQIASAPLYDISDIFFDHSRADGPFIDDANLSLQPLDTAGLKQLLRQADHVMSF
;
A
#
# COMPACT_ATOMS: atom_id res chain seq x y z
N MET A 1 -7.46 -0.60 4.33
CA MET A 1 -7.63 0.28 3.15
C MET A 1 -8.60 1.40 3.45
N ASP A 2 -9.83 1.11 3.88
CA ASP A 2 -10.87 2.11 4.12
C ASP A 2 -10.46 3.27 5.03
N ALA A 3 -9.70 2.99 6.11
CA ALA A 3 -9.18 4.03 6.99
C ALA A 3 -8.21 5.00 6.27
N ALA A 4 -7.34 4.48 5.40
CA ALA A 4 -6.40 5.28 4.62
C ALA A 4 -7.15 6.15 3.60
N LEU A 5 -8.12 5.57 2.88
CA LEU A 5 -8.96 6.31 1.93
C LEU A 5 -9.78 7.40 2.63
N ALA A 6 -10.39 7.09 3.77
CA ALA A 6 -11.12 8.06 4.56
C ALA A 6 -10.21 9.20 5.03
N ALA A 7 -9.01 8.90 5.52
CA ALA A 7 -8.03 9.92 5.92
C ALA A 7 -7.63 10.83 4.73
N GLY A 8 -7.41 10.26 3.54
CA GLY A 8 -7.16 11.02 2.31
C GLY A 8 -8.32 11.96 1.96
N VAL A 9 -9.57 11.50 2.07
CA VAL A 9 -10.77 12.34 1.88
C VAL A 9 -10.83 13.52 2.86
N PHE A 10 -10.34 13.34 4.09
CA PHE A 10 -10.24 14.42 5.08
C PHE A 10 -8.99 15.32 4.90
N GLY A 11 -8.29 15.20 3.77
CA GLY A 11 -7.12 16.01 3.43
C GLY A 11 -5.88 15.70 4.26
N GLN A 12 -5.81 14.52 4.88
CA GLN A 12 -4.60 14.07 5.56
C GLN A 12 -3.56 13.60 4.55
N GLN A 13 -2.29 13.84 4.84
CA GLN A 13 -1.18 13.23 4.10
C GLN A 13 -1.02 11.78 4.58
N VAL A 14 -1.26 10.82 3.68
CA VAL A 14 -1.29 9.39 4.02
C VAL A 14 -0.23 8.67 3.22
N SER A 15 0.65 7.95 3.91
CA SER A 15 1.52 6.95 3.31
C SER A 15 1.02 5.54 3.66
N ILE A 16 0.98 4.65 2.66
CA ILE A 16 0.61 3.25 2.84
C ILE A 16 1.85 2.40 2.67
N VAL A 17 2.13 1.49 3.61
CA VAL A 17 3.28 0.58 3.52
C VAL A 17 2.82 -0.86 3.64
N PHE A 18 3.14 -1.68 2.63
CA PHE A 18 3.03 -3.13 2.69
C PHE A 18 4.36 -3.69 3.17
N TRP A 19 4.41 -4.23 4.39
CA TRP A 19 5.66 -4.67 5.02
C TRP A 19 5.65 -6.15 5.36
N GLY A 20 6.82 -6.82 5.27
CA GLY A 20 6.95 -8.23 5.57
C GLY A 20 6.04 -9.09 4.69
N ASP A 21 5.34 -10.05 5.30
CA ASP A 21 4.44 -10.96 4.58
C ASP A 21 3.22 -10.24 3.98
N GLY A 22 2.93 -9.01 4.41
CA GLY A 22 1.88 -8.17 3.82
C GLY A 22 2.13 -7.82 2.34
N VAL A 23 3.38 -7.86 1.87
CA VAL A 23 3.72 -7.65 0.45
C VAL A 23 3.05 -8.68 -0.44
N ALA A 24 2.88 -9.92 0.03
CA ALA A 24 2.26 -10.97 -0.76
C ALA A 24 0.85 -10.61 -1.22
N SER A 25 0.10 -9.82 -0.43
CA SER A 25 -1.23 -9.36 -0.82
C SER A 25 -1.27 -8.56 -2.13
N LEU A 26 -0.13 -8.03 -2.59
CA LEU A 26 -0.01 -7.29 -3.85
C LEU A 26 0.22 -8.19 -5.07
N PHE A 27 0.50 -9.48 -4.87
CA PHE A 27 0.84 -10.39 -5.96
C PHE A 27 -0.38 -10.76 -6.80
N ALA A 28 -0.22 -10.73 -8.12
CA ALA A 28 -1.28 -11.00 -9.09
C ALA A 28 -1.89 -12.40 -8.96
N ASP A 29 -1.10 -13.36 -8.46
CA ASP A 29 -1.48 -14.77 -8.36
C ASP A 29 -2.32 -15.08 -7.11
N LEU A 30 -2.49 -14.11 -6.20
CA LEU A 30 -3.29 -14.28 -5.00
C LEU A 30 -4.75 -13.95 -5.26
N GLU A 31 -5.60 -14.97 -5.26
CA GLU A 31 -7.04 -14.78 -5.38
C GLU A 31 -7.60 -14.11 -4.11
N PRO A 32 -8.36 -13.00 -4.25
CA PRO A 32 -9.06 -12.43 -3.11
C PRO A 32 -10.17 -13.38 -2.63
N PRO A 33 -10.55 -13.30 -1.34
CA PRO A 33 -11.70 -14.05 -0.84
C PRO A 33 -12.97 -13.77 -1.66
N GLU A 34 -13.89 -14.74 -1.66
CA GLU A 34 -15.14 -14.62 -2.42
C GLU A 34 -15.90 -13.34 -2.05
N GLY A 35 -16.32 -12.59 -3.07
CA GLY A 35 -17.01 -11.30 -2.91
C GLY A 35 -16.10 -10.11 -2.59
N GLN A 36 -14.78 -10.29 -2.48
CA GLN A 36 -13.83 -9.21 -2.24
C GLN A 36 -13.06 -8.84 -3.51
N ARG A 37 -12.67 -7.56 -3.60
CA ARG A 37 -11.78 -7.08 -4.68
C ARG A 37 -10.33 -7.28 -4.25
N HIS A 38 -9.49 -7.65 -5.20
CA HIS A 38 -8.06 -7.72 -4.98
C HIS A 38 -7.51 -6.36 -4.49
N ILE A 39 -6.69 -6.37 -3.44
CA ILE A 39 -6.18 -5.16 -2.79
C ILE A 39 -5.40 -4.26 -3.76
N GLY A 40 -4.56 -4.82 -4.64
CA GLY A 40 -3.90 -4.08 -5.73
C GLY A 40 -4.85 -3.21 -6.57
N LYS A 41 -6.06 -3.71 -6.88
CA LYS A 41 -7.08 -2.93 -7.61
C LYS A 41 -7.73 -1.84 -6.74
N GLN A 42 -7.76 -2.01 -5.43
CA GLN A 42 -8.21 -0.97 -4.51
C GLN A 42 -7.15 0.13 -4.40
N ILE A 43 -5.87 -0.24 -4.30
CA ILE A 43 -4.74 0.70 -4.27
C ILE A 43 -4.65 1.51 -5.56
N ALA A 44 -4.93 0.91 -6.72
CA ALA A 44 -4.97 1.61 -8.00
C ALA A 44 -5.96 2.80 -8.02
N SER A 45 -6.94 2.83 -7.10
CA SER A 45 -7.86 3.98 -6.93
C SER A 45 -7.38 5.02 -5.92
N ALA A 46 -6.34 4.74 -5.14
CA ALA A 46 -5.80 5.63 -4.10
C ALA A 46 -5.39 7.03 -4.62
N PRO A 47 -4.85 7.19 -5.85
CA PRO A 47 -4.57 8.51 -6.40
C PRO A 47 -5.81 9.42 -6.54
N LEU A 48 -7.02 8.87 -6.61
CA LEU A 48 -8.27 9.64 -6.63
C LEU A 48 -8.56 10.35 -5.29
N TYR A 49 -7.83 9.97 -4.24
CA TYR A 49 -7.96 10.46 -2.88
C TYR A 49 -6.68 11.20 -2.42
N ASP A 50 -5.86 11.67 -3.37
CA ASP A 50 -4.56 12.30 -3.14
C ASP A 50 -3.55 11.43 -2.37
N ILE A 51 -3.70 10.10 -2.44
CA ILE A 51 -2.77 9.14 -1.86
C ILE A 51 -1.86 8.60 -2.97
N SER A 52 -0.65 9.14 -3.05
CA SER A 52 0.41 8.70 -3.98
C SER A 52 1.51 7.89 -3.31
N ASP A 53 1.66 8.02 -2.00
CA ASP A 53 2.81 7.51 -1.25
C ASP A 53 2.54 6.07 -0.81
N ILE A 54 2.67 5.14 -1.76
CA ILE A 54 2.42 3.72 -1.53
C ILE A 54 3.73 2.96 -1.69
N PHE A 55 4.12 2.28 -0.62
CA PHE A 55 5.40 1.60 -0.48
C PHE A 55 5.24 0.10 -0.24
N PHE A 56 6.27 -0.67 -0.59
CA PHE A 56 6.36 -2.10 -0.25
C PHE A 56 7.76 -2.49 0.22
N ASP A 57 7.86 -3.49 1.10
CA ASP A 57 9.13 -4.09 1.51
C ASP A 57 9.78 -4.78 0.32
N HIS A 58 10.85 -4.16 -0.20
CA HIS A 58 11.54 -4.68 -1.38
C HIS A 58 12.16 -6.07 -1.13
N SER A 59 12.52 -6.40 0.11
CA SER A 59 13.12 -7.70 0.45
C SER A 59 12.14 -8.88 0.35
N ARG A 60 10.85 -8.60 0.17
CA ARG A 60 9.75 -9.58 0.11
C ARG A 60 9.00 -9.56 -1.21
N ALA A 61 9.52 -8.88 -2.23
CA ALA A 61 8.92 -8.79 -3.55
C ALA A 61 9.24 -10.03 -4.42
N ASP A 62 8.84 -11.20 -3.93
CA ASP A 62 9.21 -12.50 -4.50
C ASP A 62 8.24 -12.99 -5.61
N GLY A 63 7.15 -12.25 -5.85
CA GLY A 63 6.11 -12.57 -6.83
C GLY A 63 5.75 -11.40 -7.74
N PRO A 64 5.02 -11.66 -8.85
CA PRO A 64 4.60 -10.61 -9.77
C PRO A 64 3.51 -9.74 -9.12
N PHE A 65 3.66 -8.42 -9.14
CA PHE A 65 2.58 -7.51 -8.76
C PHE A 65 1.48 -7.50 -9.83
N ILE A 66 0.29 -7.04 -9.45
CA ILE A 66 -0.77 -6.76 -10.42
C ILE A 66 -0.29 -5.76 -11.48
N ASP A 67 -0.56 -6.10 -12.74
CA ASP A 67 -0.40 -5.20 -13.88
C ASP A 67 -1.62 -4.26 -13.97
N ASP A 68 -1.52 -3.10 -13.33
CA ASP A 68 -2.49 -2.00 -13.42
C ASP A 68 -1.74 -0.69 -13.63
N ALA A 69 -2.08 0.05 -14.69
CA ALA A 69 -1.39 1.28 -15.07
C ALA A 69 -1.49 2.39 -14.01
N ASN A 70 -2.47 2.34 -13.11
CA ASN A 70 -2.64 3.32 -12.04
C ASN A 70 -1.96 2.87 -10.73
N LEU A 71 -1.42 1.66 -10.68
CA LEU A 71 -0.74 1.15 -9.50
C LEU A 71 0.73 1.62 -9.49
N SER A 72 0.99 2.67 -8.72
CA SER A 72 2.35 3.15 -8.46
C SER A 72 2.83 2.65 -7.10
N LEU A 73 3.75 1.69 -7.12
CA LEU A 73 4.35 1.11 -5.92
C LEU A 73 5.83 1.48 -5.84
N GLN A 74 6.24 2.01 -4.69
CA GLN A 74 7.63 2.41 -4.44
C GLN A 74 8.34 1.37 -3.54
N PRO A 75 9.47 0.80 -3.97
CA PRO A 75 10.23 -0.11 -3.12
C PRO A 75 10.76 0.65 -1.90
N LEU A 76 10.70 0.01 -0.74
CA LEU A 76 11.13 0.56 0.53
C LEU A 76 12.01 -0.46 1.26
N ASP A 77 13.11 0.03 1.82
CA ASP A 77 13.99 -0.75 2.68
C ASP A 77 13.75 -0.43 4.17
N THR A 78 14.46 -1.12 5.05
CA THR A 78 14.29 -0.94 6.50
C THR A 78 14.69 0.46 6.96
N ALA A 79 15.63 1.12 6.28
CA ALA A 79 16.05 2.48 6.63
C ALA A 79 14.96 3.49 6.26
N GLY A 80 14.38 3.35 5.06
CA GLY A 80 13.26 4.15 4.58
C GLY A 80 12.02 3.99 5.45
N LEU A 81 11.68 2.76 5.86
CA LEU A 81 10.57 2.54 6.80
C LEU A 81 10.80 3.29 8.12
N LYS A 82 12.00 3.20 8.70
CA LYS A 82 12.32 3.92 9.95
C LYS A 82 12.20 5.44 9.79
N GLN A 83 12.51 5.97 8.60
CA GLN A 83 12.36 7.39 8.31
C GLN A 83 10.88 7.78 8.22
N LEU A 84 10.07 7.04 7.48
CA LEU A 84 8.62 7.25 7.37
C LEU A 84 7.95 7.23 8.76
N LEU A 85 8.27 6.22 9.57
CA LEU A 85 7.71 6.09 10.92
C LEU A 85 8.10 7.25 11.86
N ARG A 86 9.24 7.90 11.64
CA ARG A 86 9.65 9.09 12.42
C ARG A 86 8.97 10.37 11.96
N GLN A 87 8.55 10.42 10.71
CA GLN A 87 7.89 11.58 10.10
C GLN A 87 6.37 11.52 10.28
N ALA A 88 5.80 10.34 10.48
CA ALA A 88 4.39 10.16 10.71
C ALA A 88 3.98 10.65 12.11
N ASP A 89 2.97 11.52 12.17
CA ASP A 89 2.33 11.92 13.42
C ASP A 89 1.57 10.75 14.07
N HIS A 90 1.00 9.88 13.22
CA HIS A 90 0.21 8.73 13.61
C HIS A 90 0.53 7.50 12.75
N VAL A 91 0.64 6.34 13.40
CA VAL A 91 0.88 5.05 12.73
C VAL A 91 -0.25 4.09 13.08
N MET A 92 -0.85 3.50 12.05
CA MET A 92 -1.85 2.44 12.18
C MET A 92 -1.28 1.14 11.62
N SER A 93 -1.36 0.06 12.38
CA SER A 93 -0.91 -1.28 11.97
C SER A 93 -2.10 -2.23 12.01
N PHE A 94 -2.16 -3.13 11.02
CA PHE A 94 -3.23 -4.11 10.82
C PHE A 94 -2.65 -5.51 10.64
#